data_AF-K2AGB3-F1
#
_entry.id   AF-K2AGB3-F1
#
_cell.length_a   1.000
_cell.length_b   1.000
_cell.length_c   1.000
_cell.angle_alpha   90.00
_cell.angle_beta   90.00
_cell.angle_gamma   90.00
#
_symmetry.space_group_name_H-M   'P 1'
#
loop_
_entity.id
_entity.type
_entity.pdbx_description
1 polymer ?
#
loop_
_entity_poly.entity_id
_entity_poly.type
_entity_poly.pdbx_seq_one_letter_code
_entity_poly.pdbx_strand_id
1 'polypeptide(L)'
;MRMTTASALASDLRTGKRDPLDLLNEVFARIVEVGDNAIFTETLRPRAEAEARAARERLRAGNPASLLDGVPVAWKDLFDLKDRVTTAGSVVLASSPPA
;
A
#
# COMPACT_ATOMS: atom_id res chain seq x y z
N MET A 1 17.78 -14.03 2.19
CA MET A 1 16.71 -13.40 1.39
C MET A 1 17.11 -11.95 1.17
N ARG A 2 17.24 -11.48 -0.08
CA ARG A 2 17.65 -10.10 -0.36
C ARG A 2 16.47 -9.19 -0.02
N MET A 3 16.55 -8.44 1.09
CA MET A 3 15.54 -7.44 1.42
C MET A 3 15.60 -6.34 0.35
N THR A 4 14.48 -6.14 -0.36
CA THR A 4 14.37 -5.06 -1.33
C THR A 4 13.91 -3.81 -0.59
N THR A 5 14.62 -2.70 -0.75
CA THR A 5 14.27 -1.43 -0.08
C THR A 5 13.16 -0.71 -0.83
N ALA A 6 12.45 0.19 -0.15
CA ALA A 6 11.47 1.07 -0.78
C ALA A 6 12.09 1.91 -1.92
N SER A 7 13.34 2.37 -1.74
CA SER A 7 14.08 3.11 -2.76
C SER A 7 14.40 2.26 -4.00
N ALA A 8 14.77 0.98 -3.80
CA ALA A 8 15.00 0.05 -4.90
C ALA A 8 13.71 -0.25 -5.67
N LEU A 9 12.59 -0.47 -4.96
CA LEU A 9 11.27 -0.65 -5.59
C LEU A 9 10.88 0.60 -6.39
N ALA A 10 11.01 1.80 -5.82
CA ALA A 10 10.71 3.03 -6.53
C ALA A 10 11.55 3.22 -7.79
N SER A 11 12.83 2.84 -7.75
CA SER A 11 13.70 2.84 -8.94
C SER A 11 13.22 1.87 -10.00
N ASP A 12 12.89 0.64 -9.62
CA ASP A 12 12.40 -0.39 -10.54
C ASP A 12 11.06 0.00 -11.18
N LEU A 13 10.16 0.63 -10.42
CA LEU A 13 8.88 1.14 -10.93
C LEU A 13 9.07 2.32 -11.90
N ARG A 14 9.92 3.28 -11.55
CA ARG A 14 10.19 4.47 -12.39
C ARG A 14 10.87 4.12 -13.71
N THR A 15 11.72 3.10 -13.70
CA THR A 15 12.41 2.61 -14.91
C THR A 15 11.56 1.64 -15.72
N GLY A 16 10.35 1.29 -15.25
CA GLY A 16 9.48 0.31 -15.91
C GLY A 16 9.96 -1.14 -15.81
N LYS A 17 11.01 -1.42 -15.03
CA LYS A 17 11.50 -2.78 -14.76
C LYS A 17 10.49 -3.60 -13.96
N ARG A 18 9.64 -2.94 -13.18
CA ARG A 18 8.47 -3.54 -12.52
C ARG A 18 7.24 -2.69 -12.77
N ASP A 19 6.09 -3.34 -12.76
CA ASP A 19 4.81 -2.68 -12.84
C ASP A 19 4.16 -2.55 -11.44
N PRO A 20 3.55 -1.39 -11.09
CA PRO A 20 2.91 -1.20 -9.78
C PRO A 20 1.81 -2.22 -9.46
N LEU A 21 1.01 -2.66 -10.44
CA LEU A 21 -0.07 -3.62 -10.21
C LEU A 21 0.47 -5.04 -10.00
N ASP A 22 1.55 -5.40 -10.67
CA ASP A 22 2.21 -6.70 -10.46
C ASP A 22 2.83 -6.75 -9.06
N LEU A 23 3.54 -5.69 -8.67
CA LEU A 23 4.10 -5.55 -7.31
C LEU A 23 3.00 -5.58 -6.23
N LEU A 24 1.86 -4.92 -6.48
CA LEU A 24 0.72 -4.96 -5.56
C LEU A 24 0.19 -6.38 -5.37
N ASN A 25 0.03 -7.13 -6.46
CA ASN A 25 -0.42 -8.52 -6.42
C ASN A 25 0.57 -9.42 -5.69
N GLU A 26 1.88 -9.25 -5.91
CA GLU A 26 2.93 -9.95 -5.15
C GLU A 26 2.79 -9.71 -3.64
N VAL A 27 2.58 -8.45 -3.23
CA VAL A 27 2.42 -8.09 -1.80
C VAL A 27 1.18 -8.74 -1.21
N PHE A 28 0.01 -8.65 -1.87
CA PHE A 28 -1.20 -9.29 -1.35
C PHE A 28 -1.12 -10.82 -1.33
N ALA A 29 -0.51 -11.43 -2.34
CA ALA A 29 -0.25 -12.86 -2.34
C ALA A 29 0.60 -13.27 -1.13
N ARG A 30 1.63 -12.46 -0.81
CA ARG A 30 2.48 -12.72 0.37
C ARG A 30 1.72 -12.53 1.69
N ILE A 31 0.83 -11.54 1.79
CA ILE A 31 -0.02 -11.34 2.98
C ILE A 31 -0.89 -12.60 3.20
N VAL A 32 -1.51 -13.12 2.14
CA VAL A 32 -2.33 -14.34 2.19
C VAL A 32 -1.49 -15.56 2.54
N GLU A 33 -0.30 -15.71 1.96
CA GLU A 33 0.61 -16.83 2.21
C GLU A 33 1.08 -16.88 3.68
N VAL A 34 1.38 -15.72 4.26
CA VAL A 34 1.76 -15.62 5.69
C VAL A 34 0.55 -15.89 6.60
N GLY A 35 -0.62 -15.36 6.25
CA GLY A 35 -1.89 -15.71 6.91
C GLY A 35 -2.00 -15.29 8.39
N ASP A 36 -1.13 -14.42 8.88
CA ASP A 36 -1.16 -13.94 10.26
C ASP A 36 -2.01 -12.67 10.40
N ASN A 37 -3.19 -12.84 10.99
CA ASN A 37 -4.15 -11.76 11.24
C ASN A 37 -3.68 -10.74 12.29
N ALA A 38 -2.58 -11.00 13.01
CA ALA A 38 -2.02 -10.04 13.96
C ALA A 38 -1.22 -8.90 13.28
N ILE A 39 -0.89 -9.04 11.99
CA ILE A 39 -0.05 -8.06 11.27
C ILE A 39 -0.87 -6.86 10.77
N PHE A 40 -2.08 -7.12 10.25
CA PHE A 40 -2.94 -6.10 9.66
C PHE A 40 -4.30 -6.09 10.36
N THR A 41 -4.71 -4.92 10.87
CA THR A 41 -6.09 -4.72 11.35
C THR A 41 -7.09 -4.74 10.20
N GLU A 42 -6.65 -4.26 9.03
CA GLU A 42 -7.42 -4.30 7.79
C GLU A 42 -6.49 -4.25 6.57
N THR A 43 -6.94 -4.84 5.46
CA THR A 43 -6.32 -4.65 4.15
C THR A 43 -7.25 -3.86 3.21
N LEU A 44 -6.68 -2.89 2.47
CA LEU A 44 -7.43 -1.98 1.60
C LEU A 44 -7.25 -2.31 0.11
N ARG A 45 -7.41 -3.58 -0.27
CA ARG A 45 -7.08 -4.06 -1.63
C ARG A 45 -7.74 -3.26 -2.77
N PRO A 46 -9.05 -2.96 -2.76
CA PRO A 46 -9.67 -2.18 -3.83
C PRO A 46 -9.07 -0.76 -3.97
N ARG A 47 -8.80 -0.09 -2.84
CA ARG A 47 -8.15 1.22 -2.84
C ARG A 47 -6.72 1.14 -3.38
N ALA A 48 -5.95 0.16 -2.92
CA ALA A 48 -4.58 -0.02 -3.35
C ALA A 48 -4.47 -0.35 -4.85
N GLU A 49 -5.42 -1.12 -5.41
CA GLU A 49 -5.50 -1.39 -6.85
C GLU A 49 -5.79 -0.12 -7.66
N ALA A 50 -6.70 0.73 -7.19
CA ALA A 50 -7.01 2.00 -7.83
C ALA A 50 -5.79 2.96 -7.81
N GLU A 51 -5.11 3.07 -6.66
CA GLU A 51 -3.92 3.90 -6.51
C GLU A 51 -2.74 3.38 -7.33
N ALA A 52 -2.52 2.06 -7.39
CA ALA A 52 -1.47 1.44 -8.21
C ALA A 52 -1.73 1.65 -9.72
N ARG A 53 -2.98 1.57 -10.17
CA ARG A 53 -3.34 1.90 -11.56
C ARG A 53 -3.04 3.36 -11.87
N ALA A 54 -3.40 4.28 -10.98
CA ALA A 54 -3.09 5.69 -11.16
C ALA A 54 -1.57 5.97 -11.18
N ALA A 55 -0.80 5.28 -10.34
CA ALA A 55 0.66 5.35 -10.33
C ALA A 55 1.27 4.81 -11.64
N ARG A 56 0.77 3.68 -12.16
CA ARG A 56 1.19 3.12 -13.45
C ARG A 56 1.04 4.16 -14.57
N GLU A 57 -0.10 4.82 -14.66
CA GLU A 57 -0.34 5.84 -15.69
C GLU A 57 0.60 7.05 -15.55
N ARG A 58 0.80 7.55 -14.32
CA ARG A 58 1.75 8.64 -14.04
C ARG A 58 3.19 8.29 -14.39
N LEU A 59 3.64 7.10 -14.02
CA LEU A 59 5.00 6.61 -14.29
C LEU A 59 5.24 6.47 -15.79
N ARG A 60 4.27 5.92 -16.54
CA ARG A 60 4.33 5.81 -18.01
C ARG A 60 4.35 7.16 -18.71
N ALA A 61 3.63 8.15 -18.15
CA ALA A 61 3.64 9.51 -18.64
C ALA A 61 4.92 10.30 -18.26
N GLY A 62 5.85 9.71 -17.49
CA GLY A 62 7.06 10.39 -17.02
C GLY A 62 6.80 11.47 -15.97
N ASN A 63 5.63 11.45 -15.31
CA ASN A 63 5.22 12.46 -14.33
C ASN A 63 4.81 11.81 -12.99
N PRO A 64 5.77 11.22 -12.24
CA PRO A 64 5.47 10.58 -10.97
C PRO A 64 4.99 11.58 -9.92
N ALA A 65 4.02 11.19 -9.09
CA ALA A 65 3.49 12.03 -8.02
C ALA A 65 4.49 12.25 -6.87
N SER A 66 5.48 11.37 -6.71
CA SER A 66 6.52 11.50 -5.68
C SER A 66 7.75 10.61 -5.97
N LEU A 67 8.74 10.65 -5.07
CA LEU A 67 9.89 9.74 -5.12
C LEU A 67 9.51 8.27 -4.90
N LEU A 68 8.36 7.99 -4.27
CA LEU A 68 7.87 6.64 -3.96
C LEU A 68 6.58 6.29 -4.71
N ASP A 69 6.25 6.99 -5.81
CA ASP A 69 5.02 6.74 -6.56
C ASP A 69 4.91 5.27 -7.01
N GLY A 70 3.82 4.61 -6.62
CA GLY A 70 3.56 3.19 -6.87
C GLY A 70 4.16 2.19 -5.88
N VAL A 71 4.95 2.63 -4.88
CA VAL A 71 5.48 1.73 -3.83
C VAL A 71 4.37 1.41 -2.82
N PRO A 72 4.05 0.13 -2.54
CA PRO A 72 3.06 -0.23 -1.54
C PRO A 72 3.47 0.20 -0.13
N VAL A 73 2.53 0.74 0.62
CA VAL A 73 2.71 1.17 2.01
C VAL A 73 1.60 0.63 2.89
N ALA A 74 1.92 0.39 4.16
CA ALA A 74 0.96 0.10 5.20
C ALA A 74 1.09 1.17 6.29
N TRP A 75 -0.04 1.60 6.82
CA TRP A 75 -0.10 2.57 7.90
C TRP A 75 -0.39 1.86 9.21
N LYS A 76 0.28 2.29 10.28
CA LYS A 76 -0.14 1.89 11.62
C LYS A 76 -1.53 2.48 11.85
N ASP A 77 -2.43 1.70 12.44
CA ASP A 77 -3.81 2.10 12.73
C ASP A 77 -3.86 3.10 13.89
N LEU A 78 -3.20 4.23 13.72
CA LEU A 78 -3.20 5.45 14.54
C LEU A 78 -3.18 6.70 13.66
N PHE A 79 -3.15 6.50 12.33
CA PHE A 79 -3.20 7.54 11.31
C PHE A 79 -4.54 7.47 10.62
N ASP A 80 -5.17 8.63 10.45
CA ASP A 80 -6.47 8.71 9.79
C ASP A 80 -6.34 8.43 8.29
N LEU A 81 -7.23 7.56 7.82
CA LEU A 81 -7.42 7.29 6.41
C LEU A 81 -8.81 7.77 6.03
N LYS A 82 -8.89 8.55 4.93
CA LYS A 82 -10.16 9.05 4.40
C LYS A 82 -11.22 7.95 4.33
N ASP A 83 -12.39 8.25 4.88
CA ASP A 83 -13.59 7.39 4.93
C ASP A 83 -13.39 6.09 5.76
N ARG A 84 -12.40 6.04 6.66
CA ARG A 84 -12.12 4.89 7.54
C ARG A 84 -12.17 5.28 9.01
N VAL A 85 -12.57 4.33 9.86
CA VAL A 85 -12.45 4.44 11.31
C VAL A 85 -11.00 4.11 11.71
N THR A 86 -10.37 5.00 12.47
CA THR A 86 -9.05 4.78 13.08
C THR A 86 -9.26 4.19 14.46
N THR A 87 -8.79 2.95 14.70
CA THR A 87 -9.09 2.27 15.98
C THR A 87 -8.02 2.52 17.04
N ALA A 88 -6.83 3.01 16.68
CA ALA A 88 -5.68 3.08 17.59
C ALA A 88 -5.30 1.71 18.21
N GLY A 89 -5.75 0.59 17.62
CA GLY A 89 -5.66 -0.74 18.23
C GLY A 89 -6.51 -0.90 19.50
N SER A 90 -7.55 -0.08 19.68
CA SER A 90 -8.38 -0.02 20.88
C SER A 90 -9.84 -0.32 20.59
N VAL A 91 -10.45 -1.14 21.45
CA VAL A 91 -11.90 -1.43 21.42
C VAL A 91 -12.76 -0.18 21.66
N VAL A 92 -12.23 0.83 22.35
CA VAL A 92 -12.97 2.06 22.68
C VAL A 92 -13.26 2.89 21.43
N LEU A 93 -12.36 2.85 20.43
CA LEU A 93 -12.48 3.67 19.22
C LEU A 93 -13.10 2.91 18.05
N ALA A 94 -13.37 1.61 18.18
CA ALA A 94 -13.83 0.75 17.09
C ALA A 94 -15.16 1.19 16.44
N SER A 95 -15.99 1.95 17.17
CA SER A 95 -17.27 2.50 16.68
C SER A 95 -17.27 4.02 16.54
N SER A 96 -16.10 4.66 16.60
CA SER A 96 -15.99 6.10 16.33
C SER A 96 -16.32 6.40 14.87
N PRO A 97 -16.86 7.57 14.55
CA PRO A 97 -16.94 8.00 13.15
C PRO A 97 -15.52 8.13 12.56
N PRO A 98 -15.37 8.00 11.23
CA PRO A 98 -14.15 8.45 10.56
C PRO A 98 -13.81 9.89 10.96
N ALA A 99 -12.51 10.15 11.17
CA ALA A 99 -11.99 11.46 11.56
C ALA A 99 -12.14 12.52 10.46
#